data_AF-A0A914YGJ1-F1
#
_entry.id   AF-A0A914YGJ1-F1
#
_cell.length_a   1.000
_cell.length_b   1.000
_cell.length_c   1.000
_cell.angle_alpha   90.00
_cell.angle_beta   90.00
_cell.angle_gamma   90.00
#
_symmetry.space_group_name_H-M   'P 1'
#
loop_
_entity.id
_entity.type
_entity.pdbx_description
1 polymer ?
#
loop_
_entity_poly.entity_id
_entity_poly.type
_entity_poly.pdbx_seq_one_letter_code
_entity_poly.pdbx_strand_id
1 'polypeptide(L)' 'MCDSSDCDISSDEQYIKVMEGSLILEDGTTYHGQILGAYKSAYGEIVFQTGMVGYCEALTDPSYHKQFLTLTYP' A
#
# COMPACT_ATOMS: atom_id res chain seq x y z
N MET A 1 -17.98 47.64 -13.19
CA MET A 1 -18.97 46.64 -13.63
C MET A 1 -18.23 45.32 -13.82
N CYS A 2 -18.77 44.25 -13.22
CA CYS A 2 -18.29 42.85 -13.16
C CYS A 2 -17.63 42.36 -14.46
N ASP A 3 -16.45 41.72 -14.43
CA ASP A 3 -16.06 40.41 -13.85
C ASP A 3 -16.34 39.25 -14.81
N SER A 4 -15.25 38.58 -15.19
CA SER A 4 -15.12 37.34 -15.96
C SER A 4 -13.65 36.96 -15.74
N SER A 5 -13.28 36.33 -14.63
CA SER A 5 -13.57 34.92 -14.33
C SER A 5 -13.31 34.03 -15.55
N ASP A 6 -12.53 32.99 -15.30
CA ASP A 6 -12.32 31.82 -16.16
C ASP A 6 -11.20 31.94 -17.18
N CYS A 7 -9.98 31.78 -16.67
CA CYS A 7 -9.18 30.60 -17.03
C CYS A 7 -8.26 30.28 -15.85
N ASP A 8 -8.86 29.86 -14.73
CA ASP A 8 -8.18 28.95 -13.83
C ASP A 8 -7.81 27.72 -14.68
N ILE A 9 -6.52 27.53 -14.94
CA ILE A 9 -6.02 26.25 -15.43
C ILE A 9 -6.16 25.29 -14.24
N SER A 10 -7.38 24.80 -14.06
CA SER A 10 -7.63 23.54 -13.39
C SER A 10 -7.16 22.42 -14.31
N SER A 11 -6.58 21.40 -13.68
CA SER A 11 -6.57 20.00 -14.12
C SER A 11 -5.32 19.52 -14.84
N ASP A 12 -4.79 18.42 -14.29
CA ASP A 12 -3.96 17.39 -14.94
C ASP A 12 -2.45 17.38 -14.70
N GLU A 13 -2.01 17.67 -13.47
CA GLU A 13 -0.89 16.91 -12.89
C GLU A 13 -1.45 16.05 -11.75
N GLN A 14 -1.84 14.82 -12.10
CA GLN A 14 -2.26 13.80 -11.15
C GLN A 14 -1.03 13.34 -10.36
N TYR A 15 -0.62 14.12 -9.36
CA TYR A 15 0.50 13.76 -8.50
C TYR A 15 0.17 12.41 -7.83
N ILE A 16 1.03 11.41 -8.03
CA ILE A 16 0.94 10.18 -7.24
C ILE A 16 1.25 10.61 -5.81
N LYS A 17 0.23 10.65 -4.95
CA LYS A 17 0.42 10.89 -3.53
C LYS A 17 1.17 9.71 -2.94
N VAL A 18 2.50 9.82 -2.88
CA VAL A 18 3.34 8.85 -2.18
C VAL A 18 3.06 8.99 -0.69
N MET A 19 2.44 7.95 -0.13
CA MET A 19 2.16 7.86 1.30
C MET A 19 3.22 6.94 1.92
N GLU A 20 3.93 7.45 2.92
CA GLU A 20 4.87 6.65 3.69
C GLU A 20 4.14 5.79 4.72
N GLY A 21 4.68 4.61 4.98
CA GLY A 21 4.22 3.68 5.99
C GLY A 21 5.37 2.94 6.64
N SER A 22 5.08 2.31 7.78
CA SER A 22 6.05 1.53 8.54
C SER A 22 5.44 0.20 8.96
N LEU A 23 6.21 -0.88 8.80
CA LEU A 23 5.94 -2.20 9.36
C LEU A 23 6.77 -2.36 10.63
N ILE A 24 6.11 -2.52 11.77
CA ILE A 24 6.74 -2.62 13.09
C ILE A 24 6.55 -4.05 13.59
N LEU A 25 7.64 -4.72 13.92
CA LEU A 25 7.65 -6.08 14.45
C LEU A 25 7.72 -6.07 15.99
N GLU A 26 7.34 -7.18 16.61
CA GLU A 26 7.31 -7.31 18.08
C GLU A 26 8.70 -7.21 18.74
N ASP A 27 9.76 -7.52 18.00
CA ASP A 27 11.15 -7.43 18.43
C ASP A 27 11.69 -5.99 18.41
N GLY A 28 10.88 -5.03 17.95
CA GLY A 28 11.25 -3.62 17.78
C GLY A 28 11.84 -3.29 16.41
N THR A 29 12.01 -4.27 15.51
CA THR A 29 12.46 -4.04 14.14
C THR A 29 11.41 -3.25 13.37
N THR A 30 11.83 -2.20 12.66
CA THR A 30 10.94 -1.34 11.87
C THR A 30 11.42 -1.26 10.42
N TYR A 31 10.52 -1.52 9.49
CA TYR A 31 10.75 -1.36 8.05
C TYR A 31 9.91 -0.21 7.51
N HIS A 32 10.56 0.77 6.87
CA HIS A 32 9.89 1.89 6.21
C HIS A 32 9.65 1.59 4.74
N GLY A 33 8.50 2.00 4.21
CA GLY A 33 8.14 1.77 2.83
C GLY A 33 7.03 2.70 2.34
N GLN A 34 6.63 2.49 1.09
CA GLN A 34 5.53 3.22 0.47
C GLN A 34 4.26 2.39 0.57
N ILE A 35 3.15 3.02 0.96
CA ILE A 35 1.85 2.36 1.06
C ILE A 35 1.26 2.24 -0.34
N LEU A 36 0.98 1.00 -0.74
CA LEU A 36 0.21 0.67 -1.92
C LEU A 36 -1.14 0.11 -1.48
N GLY A 37 -2.24 0.67 -2.01
CA GLY A 37 -3.59 0.24 -1.68
C GLY A 37 -4.24 1.04 -0.54
N ALA A 38 -4.94 0.35 0.37
CA ALA A 38 -5.77 0.99 1.38
C ALA A 38 -4.93 1.63 2.50
N TYR A 39 -5.15 2.92 2.77
CA TYR A 39 -4.51 3.64 3.87
C TYR A 39 -5.18 3.30 5.21
N LYS A 40 -4.84 2.14 5.77
CA LYS A 40 -5.33 1.67 7.08
C LYS A 40 -4.23 0.93 7.82
N SER A 41 -4.15 1.15 9.13
CA SER A 41 -3.33 0.34 10.02
C SER A 41 -4.00 -1.02 10.26
N ALA A 42 -3.20 -2.07 10.31
CA ALA A 42 -3.62 -3.43 10.63
C ALA A 42 -2.61 -4.09 11.56
N TYR A 43 -3.01 -5.19 12.19
CA TYR A 43 -2.17 -6.02 13.04
C TYR A 43 -2.41 -7.48 12.69
N GLY A 44 -1.38 -8.33 12.80
CA GLY A 44 -1.43 -9.70 12.36
C GLY A 44 -0.06 -10.38 12.42
N GLU A 45 -0.05 -11.68 12.15
CA GLU A 45 1.18 -12.46 12.01
C GLU A 45 1.83 -12.15 10.67
N ILE A 46 3.15 -12.01 10.65
CA ILE A 46 3.92 -11.89 9.42
C ILE A 46 4.37 -13.26 8.95
N VAL A 47 4.09 -13.58 7.69
CA VAL A 47 4.48 -14.84 7.05
C VAL A 47 5.19 -14.56 5.74
N PHE A 48 6.07 -15.46 5.31
CA PHE A 48 6.73 -15.36 4.02
C PHE A 48 6.38 -16.55 3.12
N GLN A 49 6.28 -16.28 1.82
CA GLN A 49 6.01 -17.30 0.80
C GLN A 49 7.07 -17.25 -0.29
N THR A 50 7.58 -18.43 -0.64
CA THR A 50 8.66 -18.63 -1.64
C THR A 50 8.17 -18.83 -3.07
N GLY A 51 6.85 -18.76 -3.29
CA GLY A 51 6.25 -18.84 -4.61
C GLY A 51 6.66 -17.63 -5.47
N MET A 52 7.14 -17.90 -6.68
CA MET A 52 7.58 -16.87 -7.62
C MET A 52 6.44 -16.32 -8.50
N VAL A 53 5.28 -16.99 -8.49
CA VAL A 53 4.08 -16.66 -9.29
C VAL A 53 2.82 -16.93 -8.47
N GLY A 54 1.67 -16.44 -8.96
CA GLY A 54 0.37 -16.71 -8.32
C GLY A 54 0.05 -15.81 -7.13
N TYR A 55 0.50 -14.55 -7.15
CA TYR A 55 0.24 -13.61 -6.06
C TYR A 55 -1.25 -13.25 -5.93
N CYS A 56 -2.01 -13.26 -7.03
CA CYS A 56 -3.45 -13.00 -7.01
C CYS A 56 -4.20 -14.09 -6.23
N GLU A 57 -3.84 -15.34 -6.48
CA GLU A 57 -4.38 -16.52 -5.82
C GLU A 57 -3.98 -16.53 -4.33
N ALA A 58 -2.70 -16.25 -4.04
CA ALA A 58 -2.22 -16.16 -2.66
C ALA A 58 -2.94 -15.06 -1.86
N LEU A 59 -3.17 -13.88 -2.44
CA LEU A 59 -3.87 -12.77 -1.77
C LEU A 59 -5.36 -13.05 -1.53
N THR A 60 -5.95 -14.04 -2.21
CA THR A 60 -7.37 -14.40 -2.06
C THR A 60 -7.59 -15.70 -1.29
N ASP A 61 -6.52 -16.38 -0.89
CA ASP A 61 -6.59 -17.63 -0.12
C ASP A 61 -7.06 -17.36 1.33
N PRO A 62 -8.15 -18.00 1.80
CA PRO A 62 -8.63 -17.88 3.17
C PRO A 62 -7.59 -18.25 4.25
N SER A 63 -6.57 -19.03 3.89
CA SER A 63 -5.50 -19.47 4.79
C SER A 63 -4.66 -18.31 5.32
N TYR A 64 -4.57 -17.20 4.58
CA TYR A 64 -3.84 -15.98 4.99
C TYR A 64 -4.73 -14.96 5.73
N HIS A 65 -5.89 -15.37 6.23
CA HIS A 65 -6.78 -14.46 6.95
C HIS A 65 -6.08 -13.82 8.15
N LYS A 66 -6.02 -12.48 8.17
CA LYS A 66 -5.35 -11.65 9.20
C LYS A 66 -3.83 -11.86 9.29
N GLN A 67 -3.20 -12.23 8.19
CA GLN A 67 -1.75 -12.32 8.09
C GLN A 67 -1.20 -11.27 7.13
N PHE A 68 0.04 -10.85 7.39
CA PHE A 68 0.83 -10.06 6.46
C PHE A 68 1.68 -10.99 5.61
N LEU A 69 1.35 -11.09 4.33
CA LEU A 69 2.06 -11.94 3.37
C LEU A 69 3.26 -11.19 2.77
N THR A 70 4.46 -11.75 2.96
CA THR A 70 5.70 -11.27 2.35
C THR A 70 6.14 -12.21 1.23
N LEU A 71 6.16 -11.71 -0.01
CA LEU A 71 6.62 -12.48 -1.17
C LEU A 71 8.13 -12.35 -1.30
N THR A 72 8.84 -13.47 -1.48
CA THR A 72 10.30 -13.45 -1.63
C THR A 72 10.77 -13.09 -3.04
N TYR A 73 9.88 -13.12 -4.03
CA TYR A 73 10.19 -12.77 -5.41
C TYR A 73 9.99 -11.25 -5.62
N PRO A 74 10.99 -10.54 -6.17
CA PRO A 74 10.98 -9.08 -6.31
C PRO A 74 10.07 -8.56 -7.42
#